data_AF-R6HFV1-F1
#
_entry.id   AF-R6HFV1-F1
#
_cell.length_a   1.000
_cell.length_b   1.000
_cell.length_c   1.000
_cell.angle_alpha   90.00
_cell.angle_beta   90.00
_cell.angle_gamma   90.00
#
_symmetry.space_group_name_H-M   'P 1'
#
loop_
_entity.id
_entity.type
_entity.pdbx_description
1 polymer ?
#
loop_
_entity_poly.entity_id
_entity_poly.type
_entity_poly.pdbx_seq_one_letter_code
_entity_poly.pdbx_strand_id
1 'polypeptide(L)' 'MLTGIIAGLCAQGIEAEAAAACGVYLHGLAGELAADGCIGLAAGELAAFVPEARRMAENGEI' A
#
# COMPACT_ATOMS: atom_id res chain seq x y z
N MET A 1 -6.48 -1.63 -7.82
CA MET A 1 -6.11 -0.72 -6.73
C MET A 1 -4.59 -0.71 -6.66
N LEU A 2 -4.00 0.49 -6.64
CA LEU A 2 -2.56 0.87 -6.62
C LEU A 2 -2.49 2.33 -7.10
N THR A 3 -3.16 2.62 -8.23
CA THR A 3 -3.30 3.98 -8.80
C THR A 3 -3.83 4.99 -7.77
N GLY A 4 -4.82 4.60 -6.96
CA GLY A 4 -5.34 5.47 -5.90
C GLY A 4 -4.34 5.74 -4.78
N ILE A 5 -3.46 4.78 -4.45
CA ILE A 5 -2.40 4.96 -3.45
C ILE A 5 -1.38 5.97 -4.00
N ILE A 6 -0.89 5.75 -5.22
CA ILE A 6 0.06 6.63 -5.90
C ILE A 6 -0.53 8.04 -6.02
N ALA A 7 -1.78 8.16 -6.50
CA ALA A 7 -2.45 9.45 -6.63
C ALA A 7 -2.64 10.16 -5.28
N GLY A 8 -2.95 9.43 -4.20
CA GLY A 8 -3.05 9.97 -2.85
C GLY A 8 -1.71 10.46 -2.29
N LEU A 9 -0.61 9.78 -2.62
CA LEU A 9 0.74 10.22 -2.27
C LEU A 9 1.14 11.46 -3.09
N CYS A 10 0.88 11.48 -4.39
CA CYS A 10 1.08 12.67 -5.23
C CYS A 10 0.26 13.86 -4.73
N ALA A 11 -0.98 13.64 -4.30
CA ALA A 11 -1.84 14.68 -3.73
C ALA A 11 -1.31 15.28 -2.41
N GLN A 12 -0.42 14.57 -1.72
CA GLN A 12 0.30 15.04 -0.54
C GLN A 12 1.61 15.78 -0.88
N GLY A 13 1.93 15.97 -2.17
CA GLY A 13 3.12 16.67 -2.62
C GLY A 13 4.35 15.77 -2.83
N ILE A 14 4.18 14.45 -2.85
CA ILE A 14 5.27 13.52 -3.17
C ILE A 14 5.46 13.47 -4.69
N GLU A 15 6.71 13.60 -5.13
CA GLU A 15 7.08 13.49 -6.55
C GLU A 15 6.63 12.15 -7.15
N ALA A 16 6.19 12.15 -8.41
CA ALA A 16 5.52 11.01 -9.02
C ALA A 16 6.35 9.71 -8.99
N GLU A 17 7.66 9.80 -9.16
CA GLU A 17 8.58 8.66 -9.08
C GLU A 17 8.63 8.07 -7.67
N ALA A 18 8.79 8.92 -6.65
CA ALA A 18 8.79 8.50 -5.25
C ALA A 18 7.42 7.96 -4.82
N ALA A 19 6.34 8.61 -5.24
CA ALA A 19 4.97 8.16 -4.99
C ALA A 19 4.70 6.80 -5.64
N ALA A 20 5.23 6.54 -6.84
CA ALA A 20 5.14 5.24 -7.49
C ALA A 20 5.90 4.18 -6.69
N ALA A 21 7.15 4.45 -6.28
CA ALA A 21 7.98 3.53 -5.50
C ALA A 21 7.35 3.20 -4.13
N CYS A 22 6.92 4.21 -3.37
CA CYS A 22 6.21 4.01 -2.11
C CYS A 22 4.87 3.30 -2.33
N GLY A 23 4.12 3.68 -3.37
CA GLY A 23 2.81 3.12 -3.67
C GLY A 23 2.86 1.63 -3.99
N VAL A 24 3.82 1.18 -4.81
CA VAL A 24 3.97 -0.26 -5.12
C VAL A 24 4.37 -1.06 -3.89
N TYR A 25 5.24 -0.50 -3.06
CA TYR A 25 5.68 -1.15 -1.83
C TYR A 25 4.54 -1.30 -0.82
N LEU A 26 3.82 -0.21 -0.52
CA LEU A 26 2.66 -0.23 0.37
C LEU A 26 1.55 -1.15 -0.14
N HIS A 27 1.34 -1.21 -1.46
CA HIS A 27 0.37 -2.11 -2.06
C HIS A 27 0.74 -3.58 -1.85
N GLY A 28 2.01 -3.94 -2.04
CA GLY A 28 2.51 -5.29 -1.80
C GLY A 28 2.37 -5.71 -0.34
N LEU A 29 2.86 -4.86 0.58
CA LEU A 29 2.79 -5.12 2.02
C LEU A 29 1.33 -5.26 2.51
N ALA A 30 0.44 -4.38 2.06
CA ALA A 30 -0.99 -4.51 2.37
C ALA A 30 -1.59 -5.82 1.82
N GLY A 31 -1.12 -6.28 0.66
CA GLY A 31 -1.49 -7.58 0.11
C GLY A 31 -1.02 -8.75 0.97
N GLU A 32 0.22 -8.72 1.45
CA GLU A 32 0.76 -9.75 2.34
C GLU A 32 -0.02 -9.82 3.66
N LEU A 33 -0.29 -8.67 4.28
CA LEU A 33 -1.07 -8.56 5.53
C LEU A 33 -2.51 -9.06 5.35
N ALA A 34 -3.12 -8.76 4.21
CA ALA A 34 -4.51 -9.11 3.94
C ALA A 34 -4.69 -10.57 3.47
N ALA A 35 -3.69 -11.13 2.80
CA ALA A 35 -3.79 -12.48 2.25
C ALA A 35 -3.75 -13.55 3.34
N ASP A 36 -2.97 -13.37 4.42
CA ASP A 36 -2.77 -14.37 5.49
C ASP A 36 -2.54 -15.79 4.92
N GLY A 37 -1.71 -15.89 3.88
CA GLY A 37 -1.42 -17.15 3.16
C GLY A 37 -2.49 -17.66 2.19
N CYS A 38 -3.60 -16.93 2.00
CA CYS A 38 -4.70 -17.28 1.09
C CYS A 38 -4.56 -16.65 -0.31
N ILE A 39 -5.11 -17.33 -1.32
CA ILE A 39 -5.18 -16.85 -2.71
C ILE A 39 -6.60 -16.35 -3.01
N GLY A 40 -6.71 -15.30 -3.82
CA GLY A 40 -8.00 -14.81 -4.33
C GLY A 40 -8.53 -13.56 -3.63
N LEU A 41 -7.68 -12.81 -2.93
CA LEU A 41 -8.03 -11.57 -2.26
C LEU A 41 -8.58 -10.53 -3.25
N ALA A 42 -9.75 -9.96 -2.96
CA ALA A 42 -10.30 -8.88 -3.75
C ALA A 42 -9.58 -7.56 -3.49
N ALA A 43 -9.54 -6.69 -4.50
CA ALA A 43 -8.92 -5.38 -4.38
C ALA A 43 -9.57 -4.49 -3.29
N GLY A 44 -10.85 -4.69 -2.98
CA GLY A 44 -11.54 -3.98 -1.91
C GLY A 44 -11.09 -4.41 -0.51
N GLU A 45 -10.77 -5.68 -0.34
CA GLU A 45 -10.29 -6.24 0.93
C GLU A 45 -8.88 -5.73 1.25
N LEU A 46 -7.99 -5.72 0.25
CA LEU A 46 -6.64 -5.17 0.38
C LEU A 46 -6.65 -3.68 0.78
N ALA A 47 -7.65 -2.90 0.33
CA ALA A 47 -7.71 -1.45 0.60
C ALA A 47 -7.81 -1.14 2.11
N ALA A 48 -8.43 -2.02 2.88
CA ALA A 48 -8.56 -1.88 4.33
C ALA A 48 -7.21 -2.00 5.08
N PHE A 49 -6.21 -2.62 4.46
CA PHE A 49 -4.89 -2.88 5.06
C PHE A 49 -3.83 -1.83 4.69
N VAL A 50 -4.10 -0.92 3.74
CA VAL A 50 -3.16 0.13 3.34
C VAL A 50 -2.73 1.05 4.51
N PRO A 51 -3.63 1.46 5.44
CA PRO A 51 -3.21 2.27 6.60
C PRO A 51 -2.22 1.53 7.51
N GLU A 52 -2.41 0.23 7.73
CA GLU A 52 -1.53 -0.58 8.58
C GLU A 52 -0.18 -0.83 7.91
N ALA A 53 -0.18 -1.16 6.61
CA ALA A 53 1.05 -1.26 5.84
C ALA A 53 1.89 0.03 5.90
N ARG A 54 1.25 1.19 5.84
CA ARG A 54 1.94 2.48 6.01
C ARG A 54 2.53 2.65 7.40
N ARG A 55 1.76 2.33 8.46
CA ARG A 55 2.22 2.40 9.85
C ARG A 55 3.47 1.54 10.07
N MET A 56 3.45 0.29 9.59
CA MET A 56 4.59 -0.62 9.71
C MET A 56 5.83 -0.09 8.97
N ALA A 57 5.65 0.41 7.75
CA ALA A 57 6.73 1.00 6.97
C ALA A 57 7.34 2.25 7.63
N GLU A 58 6.52 3.12 8.22
CA GLU A 58 6.96 4.32 8.95
C GLU A 58 7.69 3.97 10.25
N ASN A 59 7.29 2.89 10.93
CA ASN A 59 7.88 2.43 12.19
C ASN A 59 9.10 1.50 12.00
N GLY A 60 9.40 1.07 10.77
CA GLY A 60 10.44 0.07 10.49
C GLY A 60 10.08 -1.34 10.99
N GLU A 61 8.80 -1.66 11.10
CA GLU A 61 8.26 -2.97 11.50
C GLU A 61 8.12 -3.88 10.28
N ILE A 62 9.21 -4.04 9.53
CA ILE A 62 9.27 -4.77 8.25
C ILE A 62 9.95 -6.13 8.39
#